data_AF-A0A2G2DI16-F1
#
_entry.id   AF-A0A2G2DI16-F1
#
_cell.length_a   1.000
_cell.length_b   1.000
_cell.length_c   1.000
_cell.angle_alpha   90.00
_cell.angle_beta   90.00
_cell.angle_gamma   90.00
#
_symmetry.space_group_name_H-M   'P 1'
#
loop_
_entity.id
_entity.type
_entity.pdbx_description
1 polymer ?
#
loop_
_entity_poly.entity_id
_entity_poly.type
_entity_poly.pdbx_seq_one_letter_code
_entity_poly.pdbx_strand_id
1 'polypeptide(L)'
;MKKNILFGTLSTLLILLTLSSCDKTTQKGKINRDCTGTYLELNDKDYLICNPTMTNSFQDGSSVRVKFKSESSCPSNSVTFICYLYHKSYGFVEITEIQ
;
A
#
# COMPACT_ATOMS: atom_id res chain seq x y z
N MET A 1 -1.84 26.19 -59.68
CA MET A 1 -2.49 26.03 -58.36
C MET A 1 -1.93 24.73 -57.75
N LYS A 2 -0.91 24.82 -56.88
CA LYS A 2 -0.96 24.60 -55.41
C LYS A 2 -1.88 23.45 -54.98
N LYS A 3 -1.52 22.44 -54.20
CA LYS A 3 -0.25 21.82 -53.74
C LYS A 3 -0.78 20.57 -53.01
N ASN A 4 -0.28 19.38 -53.35
CA ASN A 4 -0.50 18.16 -52.55
C ASN A 4 -0.20 18.47 -51.08
N ILE A 5 -1.08 18.08 -50.14
CA ILE A 5 -0.85 17.79 -48.71
C ILE A 5 -2.26 17.62 -48.11
N LEU A 6 -2.80 16.40 -48.14
CA LEU A 6 -4.06 16.09 -47.43
C LEU A 6 -4.10 14.61 -47.03
N PHE A 7 -3.01 14.09 -46.47
CA PHE A 7 -2.92 12.70 -46.00
C PHE A 7 -2.07 12.52 -44.72
N GLY A 8 -1.68 13.63 -44.05
CA GLY A 8 -0.65 13.58 -42.99
C GLY A 8 -1.10 13.93 -41.57
N THR A 9 -2.32 14.40 -41.35
CA THR A 9 -2.66 15.09 -40.09
C THR A 9 -3.66 14.38 -39.19
N LEU A 10 -4.20 13.22 -39.59
CA LEU A 10 -5.22 12.51 -38.78
C LEU A 10 -4.64 11.39 -37.89
N SER A 11 -3.38 10.98 -38.11
CA SER A 11 -2.78 9.83 -37.41
C SER A 11 -2.03 10.20 -36.13
N THR A 12 -1.67 11.47 -35.91
CA THR A 12 -0.80 11.89 -34.80
C THR A 12 -1.52 12.24 -33.50
N LEU A 13 -2.86 12.29 -33.47
CA LEU A 13 -3.60 12.73 -32.28
C LEU A 13 -4.01 11.59 -31.32
N LEU A 14 -3.84 10.32 -31.71
CA LEU A 14 -4.32 9.16 -30.95
C LEU A 14 -3.30 8.58 -29.96
N ILE A 15 -2.06 9.09 -29.92
CA ILE A 15 -0.96 8.51 -29.14
C ILE A 15 -0.83 9.12 -27.72
N LEU A 16 -1.60 10.17 -27.39
CA LEU A 16 -1.44 10.92 -26.14
C LEU A 16 -2.27 10.43 -24.94
N LEU A 17 -3.02 9.31 -25.06
CA LEU A 17 -4.04 8.94 -24.07
C LEU A 17 -3.69 7.77 -23.12
N THR A 18 -2.49 7.19 -23.15
CA THR A 18 -2.25 5.91 -22.42
C THR A 18 -1.25 5.96 -21.26
N LEU A 19 -0.84 7.12 -20.77
CA LEU A 19 0.01 7.20 -19.56
C LEU A 19 -0.83 7.37 -18.28
N SER A 20 -1.68 6.40 -17.97
CA SER A 20 -2.21 6.26 -16.60
C SER A 20 -1.14 5.62 -15.71
N SER A 21 -0.23 6.44 -15.19
CA SER A 21 0.75 5.99 -14.19
C SER A 21 0.01 5.72 -12.88
N CYS A 22 -0.19 4.44 -12.56
CA CYS A 22 -0.70 4.03 -11.25
C CYS A 22 0.42 4.24 -10.23
N ASP A 23 0.50 5.45 -9.68
CA ASP A 23 1.45 5.76 -8.61
C ASP A 23 1.06 4.96 -7.36
N LYS A 24 2.04 4.38 -6.66
CA LYS A 24 1.82 3.71 -5.37
C LYS A 24 1.39 4.78 -4.38
N THR A 25 0.08 4.98 -4.31
CA THR A 25 -0.52 6.10 -3.60
C THR A 25 -0.32 5.90 -2.10
N THR A 26 0.20 6.93 -1.44
CA THR A 26 0.29 6.95 0.03
C THR A 26 -1.11 6.87 0.62
N GLN A 27 -1.32 5.93 1.54
CA GLN A 27 -2.61 5.74 2.21
C GLN A 27 -2.54 6.24 3.65
N LYS A 28 -3.61 6.91 4.10
CA LYS A 28 -3.76 7.27 5.51
C LYS A 28 -4.31 6.05 6.26
N GLY A 29 -3.65 5.65 7.32
CA GLY A 29 -4.07 4.54 8.17
C GLY A 29 -3.72 4.79 9.63
N LYS A 30 -4.00 3.80 10.47
CA LYS A 30 -3.67 3.81 11.90
C LYS A 30 -2.78 2.61 12.23
N ILE A 31 -1.78 2.80 13.08
CA ILE A 31 -0.99 1.69 13.61
C ILE A 31 -1.69 1.14 14.84
N ASN A 32 -2.11 -0.12 14.79
CA ASN A 32 -2.69 -0.86 15.92
C ASN A 32 -1.70 -1.93 16.39
N ARG A 33 -1.56 -2.10 17.70
CA ARG A 33 -0.70 -3.12 18.31
C ARG A 33 -1.45 -3.86 19.37
N ASP A 34 -1.33 -5.17 19.32
CA ASP A 34 -1.79 -6.04 20.38
C ASP A 34 -0.81 -7.21 20.54
N CYS A 35 -1.18 -8.17 21.36
CA CYS A 35 -0.35 -9.34 21.62
C CYS A 35 -0.34 -10.38 20.49
N THR A 36 -1.14 -10.20 19.43
CA THR A 36 -1.15 -11.02 18.22
C THR A 36 -0.35 -10.41 17.07
N GLY A 37 -0.06 -9.10 17.12
CA GLY A 37 0.85 -8.46 16.18
C GLY A 37 0.76 -6.94 16.11
N THR A 38 1.41 -6.39 15.08
CA THR A 38 1.30 -4.98 14.69
C THR A 38 0.54 -4.92 13.37
N TYR A 39 -0.49 -4.07 13.32
CA TYR A 39 -1.43 -3.96 12.23
C TYR A 39 -1.46 -2.54 11.67
N LEU A 40 -1.71 -2.46 10.36
CA LEU A 40 -2.10 -1.24 9.68
C LEU A 40 -3.62 -1.29 9.47
N GLU A 41 -4.35 -0.39 10.13
CA GLU A 41 -5.79 -0.22 9.94
C GLU A 41 -6.04 0.69 8.74
N LEU A 42 -6.78 0.18 7.75
CA LEU A 42 -7.25 0.92 6.57
C LEU A 42 -8.74 0.67 6.39
N ASN A 43 -9.55 1.73 6.42
CA ASN A 43 -11.01 1.63 6.26
C ASN A 43 -11.63 0.56 7.19
N ASP A 44 -11.29 0.62 8.48
CA ASP A 44 -11.76 -0.30 9.53
C ASP A 44 -11.37 -1.78 9.32
N LYS A 45 -10.32 -2.03 8.52
CA LYS A 45 -9.75 -3.35 8.30
C LYS A 45 -8.30 -3.36 8.72
N ASP A 46 -7.95 -4.32 9.57
CA ASP A 46 -6.58 -4.53 10.01
C ASP A 46 -5.84 -5.47 9.07
N TYR A 47 -4.64 -5.04 8.69
CA TYR A 47 -3.70 -5.82 7.88
C TYR A 47 -2.42 -6.05 8.69
N LEU A 48 -1.99 -7.29 8.81
CA LEU A 48 -0.78 -7.62 9.58
C LEU A 48 0.47 -7.07 8.87
N ILE A 49 1.28 -6.31 9.60
CA ILE A 49 2.52 -5.72 9.08
C ILE A 49 3.65 -6.74 9.19
N CYS A 50 4.26 -7.11 8.07
CA CYS A 50 5.34 -8.11 8.02
C CYS A 50 6.70 -7.58 8.51
N ASN A 51 6.90 -6.26 8.49
CA ASN A 51 8.10 -5.57 8.95
C ASN A 51 7.76 -4.55 10.06
N PRO A 52 7.30 -5.01 11.25
CA PRO A 52 6.75 -4.14 12.29
C PRO A 52 7.76 -3.12 12.83
N THR A 53 9.06 -3.39 12.70
CA THR A 53 10.16 -2.50 13.12
C THR A 53 10.11 -1.11 12.49
N MET A 54 9.56 -1.00 11.26
CA MET A 54 9.32 0.29 10.58
C MET A 54 8.40 1.22 11.38
N THR A 55 7.58 0.66 12.27
CA THR A 55 6.59 1.42 13.03
C THR A 55 7.05 1.79 14.43
N ASN A 56 8.24 1.36 14.88
CA ASN A 56 8.67 1.50 16.28
C ASN A 56 8.68 2.94 16.81
N SER A 57 8.84 3.94 15.93
CA SER A 57 8.79 5.37 16.28
C SER A 57 7.36 5.91 16.46
N PHE A 58 6.33 5.12 16.14
CA PHE A 58 4.92 5.51 16.22
C PHE A 58 4.25 4.77 17.37
N GLN A 59 3.51 5.50 18.20
CA GLN A 59 2.75 4.90 19.30
C GLN A 59 1.57 4.09 18.77
N ASP A 60 1.03 3.20 19.61
CA ASP A 60 -0.23 2.53 19.30
C ASP A 60 -1.37 3.55 19.11
N GLY A 61 -2.26 3.30 18.14
CA GLY A 61 -3.31 4.23 17.73
C GLY A 61 -2.84 5.41 16.86
N SER A 62 -1.55 5.50 16.51
CA SER A 62 -1.04 6.64 15.72
C SER A 62 -1.59 6.64 14.29
N SER A 63 -2.10 7.78 13.84
CA SER A 63 -2.39 8.02 12.43
C SER A 63 -1.11 8.23 11.63
N VAL A 64 -0.95 7.49 10.54
CA VAL A 64 0.23 7.52 9.68
C VAL A 64 -0.17 7.64 8.21
N ARG A 65 0.73 8.19 7.39
CA ARG A 65 0.63 8.14 5.93
C ARG A 65 1.68 7.16 5.42
N VAL A 66 1.24 6.06 4.84
CA VAL A 66 2.13 4.92 4.53
C VAL A 66 2.00 4.49 3.07
N LYS A 67 3.11 4.02 2.51
CA LYS A 67 3.10 3.18 1.31
C LYS A 67 3.43 1.77 1.72
N PHE A 68 2.76 0.80 1.09
CA PHE A 68 2.95 -0.61 1.38
C PHE A 68 2.73 -1.46 0.12
N LYS A 69 3.18 -2.70 0.18
CA LYS A 69 2.80 -3.76 -0.77
C LYS A 69 2.01 -4.84 -0.03
N SER A 70 1.01 -5.40 -0.69
CA SER A 70 0.30 -6.58 -0.17
C SER A 70 1.18 -7.81 -0.34
N GLU A 71 1.17 -8.67 0.66
CA GLU A 71 1.92 -9.92 0.69
C GLU A 71 0.97 -11.12 0.80
N SER A 72 1.41 -12.26 0.29
CA SER A 72 0.66 -13.53 0.43
C SER A 72 0.78 -14.12 1.84
N SER A 73 1.90 -13.86 2.51
CA SER A 73 2.21 -14.27 3.87
C SER A 73 3.34 -13.39 4.40
N CYS A 74 3.45 -13.26 5.72
CA CYS A 74 4.67 -12.73 6.33
C CYS A 74 5.70 -13.86 6.50
N PRO A 75 7.00 -13.60 6.29
CA PRO A 75 8.02 -14.55 6.71
C PRO A 75 7.81 -14.87 8.20
N SER A 76 7.89 -16.15 8.56
CA SER A 76 7.63 -16.62 9.92
C SER A 76 8.64 -16.02 10.90
N ASN A 77 8.32 -14.85 11.41
CA ASN A 77 9.01 -14.23 12.52
C ASN A 77 8.47 -14.91 13.77
N SER A 78 9.03 -16.08 14.08
CA SER A 78 8.79 -16.77 15.34
C SER A 78 9.18 -15.87 16.50
N VAL A 79 8.22 -15.19 17.14
CA VAL A 79 8.01 -14.94 18.60
C VAL A 79 6.75 -14.04 18.65
N THR A 80 5.60 -14.44 19.19
CA THR A 80 5.32 -14.41 20.64
C THR A 80 4.05 -15.23 20.95
N PHE A 81 4.24 -16.36 21.63
CA PHE A 81 3.19 -17.10 22.34
C PHE A 81 2.82 -16.35 23.62
N ILE A 82 1.73 -15.57 23.68
CA ILE A 82 1.12 -15.20 24.99
C ILE A 82 -0.42 -15.06 24.96
N CYS A 83 -1.08 -14.78 23.83
CA CYS A 83 -2.52 -14.50 23.85
C CYS A 83 -3.41 -15.59 23.24
N TYR A 84 -4.41 -16.05 24.01
CA TYR A 84 -5.56 -16.83 23.53
C TYR A 84 -6.59 -15.97 22.76
N LEU A 85 -6.13 -14.94 22.04
CA LEU A 85 -6.99 -14.01 21.33
C LEU A 85 -6.87 -14.22 19.83
N TYR A 86 -8.02 -14.25 19.16
CA TYR A 86 -8.10 -14.17 17.71
C TYR A 86 -8.26 -12.71 17.31
N HIS A 87 -7.29 -12.16 16.57
CA HIS A 87 -7.44 -10.89 15.88
C HIS A 87 -7.71 -11.12 14.41
N LYS A 88 -8.80 -10.56 13.90
CA LYS A 88 -9.17 -10.72 12.49
C LYS A 88 -8.25 -9.87 11.61
N SER A 89 -7.36 -10.53 10.88
CA SER A 89 -6.56 -9.89 9.83
C SER A 89 -7.22 -10.06 8.46
N TYR A 90 -7.21 -9.00 7.65
CA TYR A 90 -7.72 -8.99 6.27
C TYR A 90 -6.63 -9.23 5.21
N GLY A 91 -5.37 -9.43 5.64
CA GLY A 91 -4.25 -9.73 4.78
C GLY A 91 -2.92 -9.35 5.40
N PHE A 92 -1.86 -9.45 4.59
CA PHE A 92 -0.49 -9.13 5.00
C PHE A 92 0.01 -7.94 4.19
N VAL A 93 0.74 -7.05 4.84
CA VAL A 93 1.35 -5.88 4.19
C VAL A 93 2.79 -5.71 4.62
N GLU A 94 3.65 -5.30 3.70
CA GLU A 94 5.00 -4.85 3.99
C GLU A 94 5.07 -3.34 3.75
N ILE A 95 5.39 -2.59 4.79
CA ILE A 95 5.53 -1.14 4.73
C ILE A 95 6.79 -0.80 3.94
N THR A 96 6.64 0.01 2.90
CA THR A 96 7.76 0.48 2.08
C THR A 96 8.18 1.90 2.45
N GLU A 97 7.27 2.72 2.98
CA GLU A 97 7.52 4.12 3.33
C GLU A 97 6.50 4.59 4.39
N ILE A 98 6.93 5.44 5.33
CA ILE A 98 6.06 6.20 6.25
C ILE A 98 6.44 7.68 6.17
N GLN A 99 5.44 8.55 6.02
CA GLN A 99 5.58 10.02 5.88
C GLN A 99 5.17 10.76 7.14
#